data_AF-A0A4C1S9D7-F1
#
_entry.id   AF-A0A4C1S9D7-F1
#
_cell.length_a   1.000
_cell.length_b   1.000
_cell.length_c   1.000
_cell.angle_alpha   90.00
_cell.angle_beta   90.00
_cell.angle_gamma   90.00
#
_symmetry.space_group_name_H-M   'P 1'
#
loop_
_entity.id
_entity.type
_entity.pdbx_description
1 polymer ?
#
loop_
_entity_poly.entity_id
_entity_poly.type
_entity_poly.pdbx_seq_one_letter_code
_entity_poly.pdbx_strand_id
1 'polypeptide(L)'
;MQTYQRAIERSILNIKRRDRKLNTDIRKTSVIDALEYCKKLKWKWTGRAARTNKNKWSNKVTKWTGPINKRNKGRPKERWTDEINRVAGKEWTAKAKDKDTWRNIEEAFARAEVHNR
;
A
#
# COMPACT_ATOMS: atom_id res chain seq x y z
N MET A 1 -12.05 4.18 -12.83
CA MET A 1 -11.51 2.88 -12.35
C MET A 1 -10.59 2.20 -13.36
N GLN A 2 -10.99 2.03 -14.63
CA GLN A 2 -10.24 1.22 -15.60
C GLN A 2 -8.89 1.80 -16.08
N THR A 3 -8.72 3.13 -16.05
CA THR A 3 -7.46 3.80 -16.39
C THR A 3 -6.35 3.57 -15.36
N TYR A 4 -6.72 3.53 -14.08
CA TYR A 4 -5.80 3.24 -12.97
C TYR A 4 -5.28 1.81 -13.05
N GLN A 5 -6.19 0.85 -13.23
CA GLN A 5 -5.83 -0.56 -13.43
C GLN A 5 -4.84 -0.74 -14.59
N ARG A 6 -5.12 -0.12 -15.75
CA ARG A 6 -4.21 -0.18 -16.92
C ARG A 6 -2.81 0.37 -16.62
N ALA A 7 -2.72 1.45 -15.83
CA ALA A 7 -1.44 2.01 -15.45
C ALA A 7 -0.64 1.05 -14.55
N ILE A 8 -1.33 0.36 -13.63
CA ILE A 8 -0.70 -0.64 -12.75
C ILE A 8 -0.24 -1.87 -13.53
N GLU A 9 -1.09 -2.43 -14.40
CA GLU A 9 -0.74 -3.59 -15.23
C GLU A 9 0.55 -3.33 -16.04
N ARG A 10 0.69 -2.11 -16.57
CA ARG A 10 1.93 -1.67 -17.22
C ARG A 10 3.12 -1.56 -16.27
N SER A 11 2.91 -1.04 -15.06
CA SER A 11 3.96 -0.95 -14.05
C SER A 11 4.45 -2.31 -13.59
N ILE A 12 3.55 -3.30 -13.47
CA ILE A 12 3.89 -4.69 -13.11
C ILE A 12 4.82 -5.30 -14.15
N LEU A 13 4.51 -5.08 -15.43
CA LEU A 13 5.30 -5.60 -16.55
C LEU A 13 6.46 -4.68 -16.97
N ASN A 14 6.70 -3.59 -16.25
CA ASN A 14 7.71 -2.56 -16.58
C ASN A 14 7.59 -1.97 -18.01
N ILE A 15 6.36 -1.88 -18.54
CA ILE A 15 6.08 -1.39 -19.89
C ILE A 15 5.87 0.12 -19.88
N LYS A 16 6.72 0.85 -20.60
CA LYS A 16 6.66 2.31 -20.72
C LYS A 16 5.73 2.72 -21.86
N ARG A 17 5.30 3.98 -21.89
CA ARG A 17 4.45 4.50 -22.99
C ARG A 17 5.13 4.43 -24.36
N ARG A 18 6.46 4.58 -24.39
CA ARG A 18 7.32 4.45 -25.58
C ARG A 18 7.26 3.08 -26.26
N ASP A 19 6.93 2.02 -25.51
CA ASP A 19 6.87 0.67 -26.06
C ASP A 19 5.59 0.42 -26.88
N ARG A 20 4.64 1.39 -26.88
CA ARG A 20 3.40 1.41 -27.69
C ARG A 20 2.59 0.11 -27.68
N LYS A 21 2.70 -0.70 -26.62
CA LYS A 21 1.94 -1.94 -26.44
C LYS A 21 0.45 -1.67 -26.19
N LEU A 22 -0.39 -2.46 -26.86
CA LEU A 22 -1.83 -2.46 -26.72
C LEU A 22 -2.27 -2.98 -25.35
N ASN A 23 -3.37 -2.44 -24.84
CA ASN A 23 -3.91 -2.84 -23.53
C ASN A 23 -4.46 -4.27 -23.55
N THR A 24 -4.93 -4.76 -24.70
CA THR A 24 -5.42 -6.13 -24.88
C THR A 24 -4.31 -7.16 -24.62
N ASP A 25 -3.12 -6.89 -25.12
CA ASP A 25 -1.97 -7.81 -24.99
C ASP A 25 -1.42 -7.80 -23.57
N ILE A 26 -1.41 -6.62 -22.93
CA ILE A 26 -1.00 -6.47 -21.53
C ILE A 26 -1.89 -7.30 -20.61
N ARG A 27 -3.22 -7.25 -20.81
CA ARG A 27 -4.18 -7.99 -19.97
C ARG A 27 -4.10 -9.51 -20.12
N LYS A 28 -3.71 -10.02 -21.29
CA LYS A 28 -3.45 -11.45 -21.49
C LYS A 28 -2.24 -11.94 -20.69
N THR A 29 -1.31 -11.03 -20.39
CA THR A 29 -0.03 -11.35 -19.76
C THR A 29 -0.05 -11.09 -18.24
N SER A 30 -0.90 -10.18 -17.77
CA SER A 30 -1.01 -9.84 -16.35
C SER A 30 -1.76 -10.93 -15.57
N VAL A 31 -1.01 -11.92 -15.07
CA VAL A 31 -1.53 -12.97 -14.16
C VAL A 31 -1.68 -12.43 -12.74
N ILE A 32 -0.92 -11.39 -12.37
CA ILE A 32 -0.91 -10.80 -11.03
C ILE A 32 -2.05 -9.82 -10.89
N ASP A 33 -2.84 -9.95 -9.82
CA ASP A 33 -3.87 -8.98 -9.47
C ASP A 33 -3.24 -7.61 -9.18
N ALA A 34 -3.71 -6.60 -9.92
CA ALA A 34 -3.25 -5.22 -9.80
C ALA A 34 -3.46 -4.68 -8.38
N LEU A 35 -4.53 -5.08 -7.70
CA LEU A 35 -4.84 -4.63 -6.36
C LEU A 35 -3.88 -5.25 -5.33
N GLU A 36 -3.62 -6.56 -5.43
CA GLU A 36 -2.62 -7.24 -4.60
C GLU A 36 -1.23 -6.60 -4.76
N TYR A 37 -0.82 -6.31 -6.01
CA TYR A 37 0.45 -5.65 -6.29
C TYR A 37 0.55 -4.27 -5.63
N CYS A 38 -0.52 -3.46 -5.72
CA CYS A 38 -0.58 -2.16 -5.06
C CYS A 38 -0.48 -2.26 -3.53
N LYS A 39 -1.13 -3.26 -2.91
CA LYS A 39 -1.03 -3.52 -1.48
C LYS A 39 0.40 -3.88 -1.07
N LYS A 40 1.07 -4.77 -1.80
CA LYS A 40 2.48 -5.12 -1.57
C LYS A 40 3.39 -3.90 -1.66
N LEU A 41 3.23 -3.07 -2.70
CA LEU A 41 3.97 -1.82 -2.82
C LEU A 41 3.72 -0.86 -1.65
N LYS A 42 2.46 -0.70 -1.23
CA LYS A 42 2.07 0.08 -0.06
C LYS A 42 2.76 -0.43 1.20
N TRP A 43 2.80 -1.74 1.41
CA TRP A 43 3.46 -2.37 2.55
C TRP A 43 4.98 -2.13 2.55
N LYS A 44 5.64 -2.35 1.40
CA LYS A 44 7.08 -2.09 1.24
C LYS A 44 7.43 -0.62 1.49
N TRP A 45 6.64 0.29 0.94
CA TRP A 45 6.83 1.72 1.15
C TRP A 45 6.68 2.09 2.63
N THR A 46 5.67 1.55 3.31
CA THR A 46 5.43 1.77 4.74
C THR A 46 6.62 1.33 5.59
N GLY A 47 7.17 0.15 5.33
CA GLY A 47 8.38 -0.32 6.00
C GLY A 47 9.59 0.59 5.76
N ARG A 48 9.77 1.04 4.50
CA ARG A 48 10.82 2.02 4.17
C ARG A 48 10.62 3.35 4.89
N ALA A 49 9.39 3.85 4.97
CA ALA A 49 9.06 5.09 5.66
C ALA A 49 9.34 5.01 7.16
N ALA A 50 9.02 3.88 7.80
CA ALA A 50 9.31 3.64 9.23
C ALA A 50 10.82 3.61 9.53
N ARG A 51 11.62 3.01 8.64
CA ARG A 51 13.09 2.89 8.77
C ARG A 51 13.86 4.16 8.41
N THR A 52 13.24 5.09 7.66
CA THR A 52 13.92 6.32 7.25
C THR A 52 14.18 7.22 8.47
N ASN A 53 15.42 7.66 8.67
CA ASN A 53 15.85 8.42 9.85
C ASN A 53 15.13 9.79 9.97
N LYS A 54 15.10 10.30 11.21
CA LYS A 54 14.20 11.32 11.75
C LYS A 54 14.30 12.68 11.04
N ASN A 55 13.16 13.35 11.03
CA ASN A 55 12.88 14.73 10.59
C ASN A 55 12.41 14.98 9.15
N LYS A 56 12.27 13.94 8.31
CA LYS A 56 11.55 14.11 7.02
C LYS A 56 10.04 14.21 7.26
N TRP A 57 9.39 15.14 6.57
CA TRP A 57 7.94 15.35 6.64
C TRP A 57 7.15 14.06 6.36
N SER A 58 7.65 13.22 5.45
CA SER A 58 7.09 11.90 5.15
C SER A 58 6.95 11.00 6.38
N ASN A 59 7.93 10.99 7.28
CA ASN A 59 7.88 10.17 8.49
C ASN A 59 6.89 10.75 9.52
N LYS A 60 6.83 12.09 9.65
CA LYS A 60 5.85 12.77 10.52
C LYS A 60 4.41 12.48 10.06
N VAL A 61 4.13 12.61 8.77
CA VAL A 61 2.81 12.33 8.18
C VAL A 61 2.44 10.85 8.32
N THR A 62 3.39 9.93 8.11
CA THR A 62 3.10 8.48 8.17
C THR A 62 2.82 8.01 9.61
N LYS A 63 3.51 8.57 10.61
CA LYS A 63 3.29 8.24 12.03
C LYS A 63 2.09 8.96 12.65
N TRP A 64 1.53 9.94 11.95
CA TRP A 64 0.45 10.74 12.50
C TRP A 64 -0.84 9.92 12.57
N THR A 65 -1.27 9.60 13.79
CA THR A 65 -2.50 8.86 14.08
C THR A 65 -3.76 9.73 14.02
N GLY A 66 -3.61 11.02 13.74
CA GLY A 66 -4.71 11.98 13.70
C GLY A 66 -5.30 12.27 15.09
N PRO A 67 -6.33 13.14 15.16
CA PRO A 67 -7.07 13.40 16.39
C PRO A 67 -7.76 12.12 16.89
N ILE A 68 -7.79 11.94 18.22
CA ILE A 68 -8.42 10.79 18.89
C ILE A 68 -9.96 10.83 18.74
N ASN A 69 -10.53 12.02 18.53
CA ASN A 69 -11.97 12.25 18.47
C ASN A 69 -12.63 11.70 17.19
N LYS A 70 -13.97 11.68 17.19
CA LYS A 70 -14.81 11.34 16.03
C LYS A 70 -14.43 12.21 14.83
N ARG A 71 -14.39 11.59 13.64
CA ARG A 71 -14.14 12.32 12.39
C ARG A 71 -15.40 13.06 11.95
N ASN A 72 -15.21 14.26 11.40
CA ASN A 72 -16.31 15.04 10.83
C ASN A 72 -16.96 14.28 9.66
N LYS A 73 -18.26 14.53 9.48
CA LYS A 73 -19.06 14.01 8.37
C LYS A 73 -18.38 14.32 7.03
N GLY A 74 -18.31 13.34 6.14
CA GLY A 74 -17.67 13.47 4.82
C GLY A 74 -16.20 13.06 4.74
N ARG A 75 -15.50 12.83 5.86
CA ARG A 75 -14.15 12.21 5.84
C ARG A 75 -14.26 10.68 5.85
N PRO A 76 -13.39 9.96 5.11
CA PRO A 76 -13.32 8.51 5.19
C PRO A 76 -13.11 8.03 6.64
N LYS A 77 -13.85 6.99 7.02
CA LYS A 77 -13.83 6.41 8.37
C LYS A 77 -12.46 5.82 8.70
N GLU A 78 -11.89 5.07 7.76
CA GLU A 78 -10.58 4.45 7.90
C GLU A 78 -9.44 5.42 7.57
N ARG A 79 -8.43 5.45 8.42
CA ARG A 79 -7.15 6.12 8.19
C ARG A 79 -6.21 5.19 7.41
N TRP A 80 -5.23 5.80 6.75
CA TRP A 80 -4.13 5.05 6.13
C TRP A 80 -3.46 4.05 7.09
N THR A 81 -3.22 4.48 8.33
CA THR A 81 -2.59 3.65 9.37
C THR A 81 -3.51 2.55 9.89
N ASP A 82 -4.83 2.65 9.73
CA ASP A 82 -5.77 1.68 10.30
C ASP A 82 -5.65 0.31 9.62
N GLU A 83 -5.43 0.28 8.29
CA GLU A 83 -5.17 -0.95 7.55
C GLU A 83 -3.87 -1.62 7.98
N ILE A 84 -2.82 -0.82 8.23
CA ILE A 84 -1.52 -1.33 8.71
C ILE A 84 -1.66 -1.84 10.15
N ASN A 85 -2.35 -1.09 11.00
CA ASN A 85 -2.61 -1.45 12.39
C ASN A 85 -3.43 -2.74 12.49
N ARG A 86 -4.36 -2.98 11.56
CA ARG A 86 -5.17 -4.20 11.53
C ARG A 86 -4.31 -5.45 11.37
N VAL A 87 -3.23 -5.36 10.59
CA VAL A 87 -2.38 -6.52 10.27
C VAL A 87 -1.14 -6.60 11.18
N ALA A 88 -0.43 -5.49 11.41
CA ALA A 88 0.80 -5.48 12.21
C ALA A 88 0.61 -5.01 13.66
N GLY A 89 -0.56 -4.50 14.04
CA GLY A 89 -0.83 -3.93 15.36
C GLY A 89 -0.37 -2.47 15.52
N LYS A 90 -0.69 -1.85 16.66
CA LYS A 90 -0.35 -0.44 16.95
C LYS A 90 1.16 -0.18 16.97
N GLU A 91 1.96 -1.18 17.29
CA GLU A 91 3.43 -1.11 17.34
C GLU A 91 4.10 -1.45 15.99
N TRP A 92 3.35 -1.38 14.88
CA TRP A 92 3.87 -1.69 13.55
C TRP A 92 5.13 -0.91 13.19
N THR A 93 5.33 0.31 13.71
CA THR A 93 6.54 1.10 13.45
C THR A 93 7.80 0.45 14.01
N ALA A 94 7.70 -0.28 15.13
CA ALA A 94 8.79 -1.04 15.71
C ALA A 94 9.03 -2.32 14.90
N LYS A 95 7.96 -3.06 14.58
CA LYS A 95 8.03 -4.27 13.72
C LYS A 95 8.61 -3.96 12.35
N ALA A 96 8.27 -2.80 11.78
CA ALA A 96 8.78 -2.35 10.50
C ALA A 96 10.29 -2.03 10.50
N LYS A 97 10.93 -1.86 11.67
CA LYS A 97 12.38 -1.64 11.73
C LYS A 97 13.13 -2.89 11.31
N ASP A 98 12.66 -4.05 11.76
CA ASP A 98 13.19 -5.32 11.31
C ASP A 98 12.58 -5.66 9.93
N LYS A 99 13.47 -5.97 8.98
CA LYS A 99 13.09 -6.16 7.58
C LYS A 99 12.47 -7.53 7.36
N ASP A 100 12.93 -8.54 8.09
CA ASP A 100 12.51 -9.93 7.87
C ASP A 100 11.13 -10.16 8.47
N THR A 101 10.90 -9.70 9.72
CA THR A 101 9.55 -9.69 10.30
C THR A 101 8.57 -8.87 9.45
N TRP A 102 8.98 -7.70 8.93
CA TRP A 102 8.11 -6.90 8.06
C TRP A 102 7.76 -7.61 6.75
N ARG A 103 8.72 -8.33 6.15
CA ARG A 103 8.51 -9.10 4.92
C ARG A 103 7.56 -10.28 5.14
N ASN A 104 7.67 -10.96 6.27
CA ASN A 104 6.84 -12.13 6.59
C ASN A 104 5.35 -11.75 6.74
N ILE A 105 5.05 -10.51 7.13
CA ILE A 105 3.67 -10.01 7.29
C ILE A 105 3.10 -9.51 5.95
N GLU A 106 3.93 -9.30 4.94
CA GLU A 106 3.52 -8.72 3.64
C GLU A 106 2.43 -9.55 2.95
N GLU A 107 2.53 -10.87 2.97
CA GLU A 107 1.55 -11.75 2.35
C GLU A 107 0.18 -11.68 3.03
N ALA A 108 0.17 -11.61 4.37
CA ALA A 108 -1.06 -11.43 5.15
C ALA A 108 -1.73 -10.09 4.82
N PHE A 109 -0.95 -9.02 4.66
CA PHE A 109 -1.48 -7.71 4.26
C PHE A 109 -2.02 -7.70 2.83
N ALA A 110 -1.30 -8.32 1.89
CA ALA A 110 -1.69 -8.36 0.49
C ALA A 110 -3.03 -9.10 0.28
N ARG A 111 -3.22 -10.19 1.03
CA ARG A 111 -4.44 -11.03 1.00
C ARG A 111 -5.55 -10.53 1.92
N ALA A 112 -5.29 -9.57 2.80
CA ALA A 112 -6.32 -9.02 3.68
C ALA A 112 -7.44 -8.40 2.84
N GLU A 113 -8.65 -8.94 2.95
CA GLU A 113 -9.82 -8.41 2.25
C GLU A 113 -10.24 -7.06 2.85
N VAL A 114 -10.58 -6.11 1.98
CA VAL A 114 -11.20 -4.85 2.39
C VAL A 114 -12.68 -5.15 2.60
N HIS A 115 -13.04 -5.60 3.81
CA HIS A 115 -14.43 -5.78 4.18
C HIS A 115 -15.09 -4.41 4.33
N ASN A 116 -15.56 -3.84 3.22
CA ASN A 116 -16.41 -2.65 3.24
C ASN A 116 -17.81 -3.10 3.70
N ARG A 117 -18.16 -2.74 4.93
CA ARG A 117 -19.51 -2.84 5.48
C ARG A 117 -20.18 -1.48 5.47
#